data_AF-A0A803XVD2-F1
#
_entry.id   AF-A0A803XVD2-F1
#
_cell.length_a   1.000
_cell.length_b   1.000
_cell.length_c   1.000
_cell.angle_alpha   90.00
_cell.angle_beta   90.00
_cell.angle_gamma   90.00
#
_symmetry.space_group_name_H-M   'P 1'
#
loop_
_entity.id
_entity.type
_entity.pdbx_description
1 polymer ?
#
loop_
_entity_poly.entity_id
_entity_poly.type
_entity_poly.pdbx_seq_one_letter_code
_entity_poly.pdbx_strand_id
1 'polypeptide(L)' 'MFLRKELPVRLANTMREVNLLPDNLLNRPSVGLVQSCGQQLEELSS' A
#
# COMPACT_ATOMS: atom_id res chain seq x y z
N MET A 1 7.86 14.12 15.90
CA MET A 1 7.72 13.83 14.45
C MET A 1 7.95 12.33 14.23
N PHE A 2 6.97 11.49 14.58
CA PHE A 2 7.10 10.02 14.63
C PHE A 2 6.04 9.38 13.71
N LEU A 3 4.78 9.80 13.88
CA LEU A 3 3.63 9.40 13.03
C LEU A 3 3.84 9.63 11.53
N ARG A 4 4.44 10.75 11.13
CA ARG A 4 4.70 11.06 9.70
C ARG A 4 5.64 10.07 9.00
N LYS A 5 6.52 9.39 9.73
CA LYS A 5 7.45 8.40 9.18
C LYS A 5 6.96 6.97 9.37
N GLU A 6 6.20 6.70 10.43
CA GLU A 6 5.69 5.36 10.72
C GLU A 6 4.48 4.98 9.86
N LEU A 7 3.62 5.94 9.51
CA LEU A 7 2.46 5.74 8.63
C LEU A 7 2.85 5.20 7.23
N PRO A 8 3.78 5.83 6.47
CA PRO A 8 4.20 5.31 5.18
C PRO A 8 4.91 3.96 5.30
N VAL A 9 5.69 3.72 6.37
CA VAL A 9 6.32 2.41 6.62
C VAL A 9 5.28 1.31 6.83
N ARG A 10 4.25 1.57 7.64
CA ARG A 10 3.18 0.60 7.90
C ARG A 10 2.34 0.33 6.65
N LEU A 11 2.11 1.36 5.84
CA LEU A 11 1.43 1.22 4.55
C LEU A 11 2.27 0.43 3.54
N ALA A 12 3.57 0.69 3.44
CA ALA A 12 4.47 -0.07 2.57
C ALA A 12 4.48 -1.56 2.95
N ASN A 13 4.47 -1.87 4.26
CA ASN A 13 4.31 -3.24 4.73
C ASN A 13 2.98 -3.86 4.30
N THR A 14 1.86 -3.13 4.40
CA THR A 14 0.55 -3.57 3.92
C THR A 14 0.54 -3.80 2.41
N MET A 15 1.12 -2.90 1.61
CA MET A 15 1.22 -3.06 0.16
C MET A 15 2.08 -4.27 -0.24
N ARG A 16 3.13 -4.55 0.53
CA ARG A 16 3.99 -5.71 0.34
C ARG A 16 3.28 -7.01 0.68
N GLU A 17 2.48 -7.05 1.74
CA GLU A 17 1.59 -8.19 2.06
C GLU A 17 0.52 -8.40 0.97
N VAL A 18 -0.06 -7.33 0.44
CA VAL A 18 -1.04 -7.40 -0.65
C VAL A 18 -0.43 -7.97 -1.94
N ASN A 19 0.82 -7.62 -2.27
CA ASN A 19 1.52 -8.17 -3.43
C ASN A 19 1.95 -9.64 -3.26
N LEU A 20 1.86 -10.20 -2.06
CA LEU A 20 2.09 -11.63 -1.80
C LEU A 20 0.81 -12.48 -1.93
N LEU A 21 -0.35 -11.85 -2.15
CA LEU A 21 -1.61 -12.55 -2.40
C LEU A 21 -1.56 -13.25 -3.77
N PRO A 22 -2.27 -14.38 -3.95
CA PRO A 22 -2.39 -15.04 -5.25
C PRO A 22 -3.09 -14.15 -6.30
N ASP A 23 -2.72 -14.29 -7.57
CA ASP A 23 -3.21 -13.46 -8.70
C ASP A 23 -4.74 -13.37 -8.81
N ASN A 24 -5.46 -14.41 -8.38
CA ASN A 24 -6.92 -14.45 -8.34
C ASN A 24 -7.53 -13.42 -7.37
N LEU A 25 -6.80 -13.07 -6.30
CA LEU A 25 -7.19 -12.05 -5.33
C LEU A 25 -6.65 -10.67 -5.73
N LEU A 26 -5.44 -10.60 -6.31
CA LEU A 26 -4.82 -9.36 -6.80
C LEU A 26 -5.63 -8.70 -7.92
N ASN A 27 -6.26 -9.48 -8.80
CA ASN A 27 -7.11 -8.96 -9.88
C ASN A 27 -8.44 -8.35 -9.41
N ARG A 28 -8.75 -8.37 -8.11
CA ARG A 28 -10.00 -7.76 -7.62
C ARG A 28 -9.88 -6.23 -7.67
N PRO A 29 -10.92 -5.52 -8.16
CA PRO A 29 -10.88 -4.06 -8.28
C PRO A 29 -10.66 -3.34 -6.94
N SER A 30 -11.07 -3.97 -5.84
CA SER A 30 -10.80 -3.48 -4.48
C SER A 30 -9.31 -3.48 -4.12
N VAL A 31 -8.52 -4.41 -4.67
CA VAL A 31 -7.08 -4.49 -4.42
C VAL A 31 -6.32 -3.44 -5.23
N GLY A 32 -6.70 -3.21 -6.48
CA GLY A 32 -6.14 -2.12 -7.30
C GLY A 32 -6.38 -0.73 -6.68
N LEU A 33 -7.51 -0.53 -6.02
CA LEU A 33 -7.81 0.74 -5.33
C LEU A 33 -6.93 0.95 -4.09
N VAL A 34 -6.64 -0.11 -3.33
CA VAL A 34 -5.70 -0.06 -2.18
C VAL A 34 -4.27 0.18 -2.67
N GLN A 35 -3.87 -0.43 -3.78
CA GLN A 35 -2.54 -0.22 -4.37
C GLN A 35 -2.35 1.22 -4.85
N SER A 36 -3.34 1.79 -5.57
CA SER A 36 -3.30 3.16 -6.05
C SER A 36 -3.27 4.20 -4.90
N CYS A 37 -4.09 3.98 -3.86
CA CYS A 37 -4.09 4.84 -2.67
C CYS A 37 -2.74 4.82 -1.96
N GLY A 38 -2.09 3.64 -1.88
CA GLY A 38 -0.82 3.51 -1.23
C GLY A 38 0.34 4.16 -2.00
N GLN A 39 0.35 4.03 -3.33
CA GLN A 39 1.32 4.70 -4.20
C GLN A 39 1.26 6.23 -4.03
N GLN A 40 0.06 6.80 -3.96
CA GLN A 40 -0.10 8.24 -3.78
C GLN A 40 0.39 8.72 -2.40
N LEU A 41 0.28 7.90 -1.36
CA LEU A 41 0.80 8.26 -0.03
C LEU A 41 2.34 8.17 0.02
N GLU A 42 2.94 7.22 -0.69
CA GLU A 42 4.39 7.11 -0.80
C GLU A 42 4.99 8.33 -1.52
N GLU A 43 4.34 8.79 -2.58
CA GLU A 43 4.72 10.00 -3.33
C GLU A 43 4.58 11.29 -2.51
N LEU A 44 3.58 11.39 -1.62
CA LEU A 44 3.43 12.51 -0.67
C LEU A 44 4.45 12.48 0.48
N SER A 45 5.16 11.36 0.65
CA SER A 45 6.15 11.15 1.72
C SER A 45 7.61 11.25 1.26
N SER A 46 7.83 11.28 -0.06
CA SER A 46 9.11 11.54 -0.75
C SER A 46 9.33 13.04 -0.94
#